data_AF-A0A182W408-F1
#
_entry.id   AF-A0A182W408-F1
#
_cell.length_a   1.000
_cell.length_b   1.000
_cell.length_c   1.000
_cell.angle_alpha   90.00
_cell.angle_beta   90.00
_cell.angle_gamma   90.00
#
_symmetry.space_group_name_H-M   'P 1'
#
loop_
_entity.id
_entity.type
_entity.pdbx_description
1 polymer ?
#
loop_
_entity_poly.entity_id
_entity_poly.type
_entity_poly.pdbx_seq_one_letter_code
_entity_poly.pdbx_strand_id
1 'polypeptide(L)'
;MNRLLCTTLVKYSQRNAVKPNRTVQWCGLSTSSTNLHGSPEQDTANSQHYDIIIAGGGMVGTALACALGKNTRLQNKNILLLEAAAGFKQPSTEQYSNRVSAISKGTYRLMKTIGAWEEIEQTRVKPVLKMQVWDACSDALITFNYDDFSENISWIVENDVLLATVS
;
A
#
# COMPACT_ATOMS: atom_id res chain seq x y z
N MET A 1 8.79 0.09 34.08
CA MET A 1 7.52 -0.39 33.50
C MET A 1 7.40 0.12 32.07
N ASN A 2 7.18 -0.83 31.15
CA ASN A 2 6.87 -0.74 29.72
C ASN A 2 7.85 -0.01 28.77
N ARG A 3 8.91 -0.73 28.37
CA ARG A 3 9.52 -0.57 27.04
C ARG A 3 8.76 -1.47 26.05
N LEU A 4 7.91 -0.88 25.21
CA LEU A 4 7.41 -1.53 24.01
C LEU A 4 8.36 -1.18 22.86
N LEU A 5 9.37 -2.04 22.66
CA LEU A 5 10.12 -2.10 21.42
C LEU A 5 9.28 -2.92 20.44
N CYS A 6 8.69 -2.28 19.43
CA CYS A 6 8.06 -2.96 18.32
C CYS A 6 8.83 -2.65 17.04
N THR A 7 9.94 -3.36 16.83
CA THR A 7 10.65 -3.38 15.55
C THR A 7 10.17 -4.61 14.79
N THR A 8 8.98 -4.55 14.19
CA THR A 8 8.63 -5.54 13.17
C THR A 8 9.22 -5.08 11.84
N LEU A 9 10.45 -5.52 11.59
CA LEU A 9 10.97 -5.66 10.24
C LEU A 9 10.07 -6.67 9.52
N VAL A 10 9.02 -6.19 8.84
CA VAL A 10 8.36 -7.00 7.82
C VAL A 10 9.37 -7.13 6.70
N LYS A 11 9.99 -8.31 6.62
CA LYS A 11 10.87 -8.67 5.51
C LYS A 11 10.06 -8.52 4.23
N TYR A 12 10.43 -7.54 3.41
CA TYR A 12 10.08 -7.46 2.00
C TYR A 12 10.20 -8.87 1.38
N SER A 13 9.09 -9.40 0.85
CA SER A 13 9.02 -10.74 0.28
C SER A 13 9.97 -10.82 -0.92
N GLN A 14 11.08 -11.55 -0.73
CA GLN A 14 12.17 -11.77 -1.69
C GLN A 14 11.75 -12.61 -2.91
N ARG A 15 10.45 -12.79 -3.21
CA ARG A 15 10.01 -13.83 -4.15
C ARG A 15 10.01 -13.44 -5.63
N ASN A 16 10.03 -12.15 -6.00
CA ASN A 16 10.08 -11.72 -7.42
C ASN A 16 10.67 -10.31 -7.63
N ALA A 17 11.90 -10.04 -7.18
CA ALA A 17 12.56 -8.76 -7.46
C ALA A 17 13.96 -8.92 -8.05
N VAL A 18 14.14 -8.38 -9.26
CA VAL A 18 15.43 -7.84 -9.72
C VAL A 18 15.96 -6.97 -8.59
N LYS A 19 17.15 -7.30 -8.06
CA LYS A 19 17.78 -6.59 -6.94
C LYS A 19 17.80 -5.09 -7.24
N PRO A 20 17.04 -4.23 -6.53
CA PRO A 20 17.24 -2.80 -6.65
C PRO A 20 18.61 -2.47 -6.06
N ASN A 21 19.34 -1.55 -6.71
CA ASN A 21 20.70 -1.19 -6.33
C ASN A 21 20.77 -0.43 -4.97
N ARG A 22 19.62 -0.13 -4.34
CA ARG A 22 19.52 0.50 -3.01
C ARG A 22 18.27 0.07 -2.24
N THR A 23 18.43 -0.05 -0.93
CA THR A 23 17.43 -0.49 0.07
C THR A 23 16.38 0.58 0.34
N VAL A 24 15.10 0.23 0.27
CA VAL A 24 14.01 1.06 0.83
C VAL A 24 14.14 1.02 2.35
N GLN A 25 14.45 2.16 2.97
CA GLN A 25 14.55 2.27 4.43
C GLN A 25 13.18 2.60 5.04
N TRP A 26 12.72 1.69 5.89
CA TRP A 26 11.53 1.86 6.72
C TRP A 26 11.96 2.35 8.10
N CYS A 27 11.71 3.63 8.42
CA CYS A 27 11.98 4.19 9.74
C CYS A 27 10.66 4.44 10.48
N GLY A 28 10.40 3.69 11.55
CA GLY A 28 9.37 4.04 12.52
C GLY A 28 9.78 5.29 13.31
N LEU A 29 8.83 6.15 13.68
CA LEU A 29 9.11 7.28 14.55
C LEU A 29 9.49 6.77 15.95
N SER A 30 10.77 6.87 16.32
CA SER A 30 11.20 6.76 17.71
C SER A 30 11.19 8.16 18.34
N THR A 31 10.35 8.38 19.35
CA THR A 31 10.44 9.55 20.22
C THR A 31 11.63 9.39 21.15
N SER A 32 12.72 10.12 20.90
CA SER A 32 13.86 10.20 21.82
C SER A 32 13.49 11.05 23.03
N SER A 33 13.28 10.43 24.18
CA SER A 33 13.17 11.13 25.46
C SER A 33 14.54 11.68 25.85
N THR A 34 14.70 13.00 25.86
CA THR A 34 15.94 13.69 26.25
C THR A 34 16.24 13.51 27.74
N ASN A 35 17.35 12.85 28.08
CA ASN A 35 18.01 12.98 29.39
C ASN A 35 19.01 14.14 29.31
N LEU A 36 18.86 15.12 30.21
CA LEU A 36 19.72 16.31 30.34
C LEU A 36 20.94 16.01 31.23
N HIS A 37 21.96 15.30 30.72
CA HIS A 37 23.35 15.43 31.19
C HIS A 37 24.31 14.59 30.32
N GLY A 38 25.16 15.26 29.52
CA GLY A 38 26.20 14.60 28.73
C GLY A 38 26.83 15.56 27.72
N SER A 39 28.16 15.54 27.67
CA SER A 39 29.10 16.35 26.86
C SER A 39 28.69 16.57 25.39
N PRO A 40 29.20 17.60 24.70
CA PRO A 40 28.95 17.79 23.27
C PRO A 40 29.79 16.80 22.46
N GLU A 41 29.39 15.53 22.43
CA GLU A 41 29.72 14.68 21.28
C GLU A 41 29.07 15.32 20.07
N GLN A 42 29.89 15.73 19.10
CA GLN A 42 29.44 16.12 17.78
C GLN A 42 28.86 14.87 17.10
N ASP A 43 27.62 14.54 17.45
CA ASP A 43 26.73 13.81 16.57
C ASP A 43 26.56 14.71 15.34
N THR A 44 27.42 14.52 14.34
CA THR A 44 27.06 14.87 12.96
C THR A 44 25.87 14.00 12.62
N ALA A 45 24.68 14.41 13.08
CA ALA A 45 23.41 13.83 12.67
C ALA A 45 23.39 13.96 11.16
N ASN A 46 23.76 12.87 10.48
CA ASN A 46 23.91 12.79 9.05
C ASN A 46 22.54 13.12 8.48
N SER A 47 22.34 14.38 8.04
CA SER A 47 21.02 14.88 7.67
C SER A 47 20.56 14.11 6.44
N GLN A 48 19.68 13.14 6.66
CA GLN A 48 19.13 12.35 5.58
C GLN A 48 18.19 13.26 4.79
N HIS A 49 18.60 13.61 3.58
CA HIS A 49 17.80 14.41 2.66
C HIS A 49 16.95 13.49 1.78
N TYR A 50 15.66 13.76 1.77
CA TYR A 50 14.67 13.08 0.93
C TYR A 50 14.10 14.08 -0.08
N ASP A 51 13.95 13.65 -1.32
CA ASP A 51 13.30 14.44 -2.37
C ASP A 51 11.78 14.40 -2.25
N ILE A 52 11.24 13.29 -1.75
CA ILE A 52 9.80 13.04 -1.62
C ILE A 52 9.54 12.39 -0.26
N ILE A 53 8.61 12.97 0.50
CA ILE A 53 8.14 12.40 1.77
C ILE A 53 6.64 12.10 1.61
N ILE A 54 6.27 10.86 1.89
CA ILE A 54 4.88 10.38 1.88
C ILE A 54 4.47 10.16 3.33
N ALA A 55 3.51 10.95 3.81
CA ALA A 55 2.94 10.81 5.15
C ALA A 55 1.69 9.91 5.10
N GLY A 56 1.82 8.69 5.63
CA GLY A 56 0.77 7.67 5.68
C GLY A 56 1.09 6.48 4.77
N GLY A 57 1.45 5.34 5.34
CA GLY A 57 1.64 4.03 4.72
C GLY A 57 0.35 3.22 4.62
N GLY A 58 -0.78 3.88 4.37
CA GLY A 58 -2.01 3.20 3.96
C GLY A 58 -1.96 2.76 2.49
N MET A 59 -3.05 2.17 1.99
CA MET A 59 -3.13 1.61 0.62
C MET A 59 -2.66 2.61 -0.45
N VAL A 60 -3.04 3.89 -0.31
CA VAL A 60 -2.70 4.95 -1.27
C VAL A 60 -1.24 5.37 -1.17
N GLY A 61 -0.74 5.64 0.04
CA GLY A 61 0.64 6.12 0.22
C GLY A 61 1.66 5.06 -0.12
N THR A 62 1.39 3.79 0.23
CA THR A 62 2.24 2.67 -0.16
C THR A 62 2.18 2.41 -1.66
N ALA A 63 1.00 2.42 -2.29
CA ALA A 63 0.89 2.31 -3.75
C ALA A 63 1.63 3.45 -4.48
N LEU A 64 1.57 4.67 -3.95
CA LEU A 64 2.35 5.80 -4.47
C LEU A 64 3.85 5.56 -4.31
N ALA A 65 4.30 5.12 -3.14
CA ALA A 65 5.71 4.79 -2.89
C ALA A 65 6.23 3.75 -3.88
N CYS A 66 5.47 2.67 -4.11
CA CYS A 66 5.79 1.64 -5.11
C CYS A 66 5.86 2.21 -6.53
N ALA A 67 4.87 3.03 -6.92
CA ALA A 67 4.80 3.62 -8.24
C ALA A 67 5.98 4.57 -8.51
N LEU A 68 6.34 5.40 -7.53
CA LEU A 68 7.49 6.29 -7.61
C LEU A 68 8.81 5.49 -7.64
N GLY A 69 8.95 4.47 -6.80
CA GLY A 69 10.14 3.62 -6.77
C GLY A 69 10.37 2.81 -8.05
N LYS A 70 9.30 2.49 -8.80
CA LYS A 70 9.37 1.82 -10.11
C LYS A 70 9.52 2.79 -11.29
N ASN A 71 9.41 4.10 -11.06
CA ASN A 71 9.50 5.09 -12.13
C ASN A 71 10.97 5.36 -12.49
N THR A 72 11.37 4.95 -13.70
CA THR A 72 12.75 5.10 -14.19
C THR A 72 13.23 6.56 -14.24
N ARG A 73 12.31 7.52 -14.40
CA ARG A 73 12.66 8.96 -14.39
C ARG A 73 12.95 9.50 -13.00
N LEU A 74 12.52 8.80 -11.95
CA LEU A 74 12.69 9.18 -10.54
C LEU A 74 13.70 8.27 -9.82
N GLN A 75 14.45 7.44 -10.55
CA GLN A 75 15.40 6.49 -9.98
C GLN A 75 16.52 7.12 -9.13
N ASN A 76 16.77 8.43 -9.31
CA ASN A 76 17.75 9.21 -8.55
C ASN A 76 17.14 9.97 -7.38
N LYS A 77 15.86 9.75 -7.06
CA LYS A 77 15.14 10.41 -5.97
C LYS A 77 15.08 9.55 -4.73
N ASN A 78 15.39 10.15 -3.58
CA ASN A 78 15.23 9.53 -2.27
C ASN A 78 13.79 9.72 -1.80
N ILE A 79 13.07 8.62 -1.60
CA ILE A 79 11.67 8.61 -1.18
C ILE A 79 11.59 8.07 0.25
N LEU A 80 10.92 8.81 1.14
CA LEU A 80 10.61 8.38 2.50
C LEU A 80 9.11 8.14 2.66
N LEU A 81 8.72 6.97 3.16
CA LEU A 81 7.36 6.67 3.59
C LEU A 81 7.30 6.66 5.11
N LEU A 82 6.43 7.49 5.69
CA LEU A 82 6.21 7.59 7.12
C LEU A 82 4.87 6.96 7.49
N GLU A 83 4.88 6.01 8.42
CA GLU A 83 3.66 5.40 8.96
C GLU A 83 3.79 5.24 10.48
N ALA A 84 2.71 5.54 11.19
CA ALA A 84 2.65 5.44 12.65
C ALA A 84 2.13 4.07 13.12
N ALA A 85 1.36 3.39 12.29
CA ALA A 85 0.79 2.08 12.57
C ALA A 85 1.86 0.98 12.61
N ALA A 86 1.71 0.07 13.57
CA ALA A 86 2.61 -1.07 13.74
C ALA A 86 2.31 -2.16 12.71
N GLY A 87 3.01 -2.15 11.58
CA GLY A 87 3.05 -3.24 10.59
C GLY A 87 1.69 -3.57 9.95
N PHE A 88 1.74 -4.33 8.86
CA PHE A 88 0.52 -4.82 8.19
C PHE A 88 0.17 -6.21 8.71
N LYS A 89 -1.11 -6.41 9.04
CA LYS A 89 -1.63 -7.74 9.36
C LYS A 89 -1.80 -8.52 8.07
N GLN A 90 -1.38 -9.78 8.10
CA GLN A 90 -1.67 -10.70 7.00
C GLN A 90 -3.18 -10.91 6.89
N PRO A 91 -3.76 -10.84 5.67
CA PRO A 91 -5.19 -11.04 5.48
C PRO A 91 -5.59 -12.46 5.88
N SER A 92 -6.77 -12.62 6.48
CA SER A 92 -7.30 -13.94 6.84
C SER A 92 -7.77 -14.67 5.59
N THR A 93 -7.35 -15.93 5.42
CA THR A 93 -7.87 -16.79 4.36
C THR A 93 -9.17 -17.50 4.74
N GLU A 94 -9.56 -17.46 6.02
CA GLU A 94 -10.75 -18.16 6.54
C GLU A 94 -11.94 -17.22 6.74
N GLN A 95 -11.70 -15.97 7.12
CA GLN A 95 -12.73 -14.98 7.42
C GLN A 95 -12.72 -13.86 6.38
N TYR A 96 -13.88 -13.29 6.10
CA TYR A 96 -14.00 -12.11 5.23
C TYR A 96 -13.78 -10.84 6.05
N SER A 97 -13.00 -9.91 5.51
CA SER A 97 -12.89 -8.56 6.05
C SER A 97 -14.16 -7.75 5.76
N ASN A 98 -14.62 -7.00 6.77
CA ASN A 98 -15.75 -6.08 6.61
C ASN A 98 -15.42 -4.85 5.77
N ARG A 99 -14.13 -4.60 5.49
CA ARG A 99 -13.69 -3.44 4.72
C ARG A 99 -13.25 -3.88 3.34
N VAL A 100 -14.04 -3.51 2.33
CA VAL A 100 -13.77 -3.79 0.93
C VAL A 100 -13.75 -2.50 0.11
N SER A 101 -13.07 -2.56 -1.02
CA SER A 101 -13.06 -1.50 -2.02
C SER A 101 -13.43 -2.05 -3.39
N ALA A 102 -14.25 -1.28 -4.12
CA ALA A 102 -14.51 -1.52 -5.53
C ALA A 102 -13.38 -0.92 -6.38
N ILE A 103 -12.53 -1.78 -6.91
CA ILE A 103 -11.38 -1.43 -7.73
C ILE A 103 -11.82 -1.18 -9.17
N SER A 104 -11.60 0.05 -9.64
CA SER A 104 -11.84 0.44 -11.03
C SER A 104 -10.79 -0.15 -11.98
N LYS A 105 -11.07 -0.10 -13.29
CA LYS A 105 -10.10 -0.47 -14.34
C LYS A 105 -8.79 0.35 -14.26
N GLY A 106 -8.88 1.63 -13.89
CA GLY A 106 -7.69 2.48 -13.71
C GLY A 106 -6.81 2.01 -12.55
N THR A 107 -7.43 1.73 -11.41
CA THR A 107 -6.73 1.21 -10.22
C THR A 107 -6.17 -0.18 -10.47
N TYR A 108 -6.91 -1.06 -11.16
CA TYR A 108 -6.43 -2.37 -11.61
C TYR A 108 -5.15 -2.25 -12.44
N ARG A 109 -5.11 -1.34 -13.42
CA ARG A 109 -3.91 -1.09 -14.24
C ARG A 109 -2.74 -0.61 -13.39
N LEU A 110 -2.97 0.33 -12.46
CA LEU A 110 -1.96 0.80 -11.51
C LEU A 110 -1.38 -0.36 -10.69
N MET A 111 -2.25 -1.19 -10.09
CA MET A 111 -1.86 -2.34 -9.28
C MET A 111 -1.05 -3.37 -10.07
N LYS A 112 -1.39 -3.59 -11.35
CA LYS A 112 -0.57 -4.41 -12.26
C LYS A 112 0.80 -3.78 -12.54
N THR A 113 0.85 -2.48 -12.83
CA THR A 113 2.13 -1.78 -13.08
C THR A 113 3.06 -1.83 -11.87
N ILE A 114 2.51 -1.69 -10.66
CA ILE A 114 3.32 -1.82 -9.43
C ILE A 114 3.56 -3.27 -9.01
N GLY A 115 3.01 -4.25 -9.72
CA GLY A 115 3.24 -5.69 -9.49
C GLY A 115 2.47 -6.30 -8.32
N ALA A 116 1.53 -5.57 -7.71
CA ALA A 116 0.76 -6.05 -6.56
C ALA A 116 -0.41 -6.95 -6.98
N TRP A 117 -0.91 -6.80 -8.22
CA TRP A 117 -2.16 -7.43 -8.63
C TRP A 117 -2.14 -8.96 -8.64
N GLU A 118 -1.01 -9.57 -9.00
CA GLU A 118 -0.89 -11.04 -9.03
C GLU A 118 -1.12 -11.64 -7.63
N GLU A 119 -0.58 -10.99 -6.59
CA GLU A 119 -0.77 -11.41 -5.20
C GLU A 119 -2.21 -11.16 -4.72
N ILE A 120 -2.85 -10.07 -5.17
CA ILE A 120 -4.27 -9.79 -4.91
C ILE A 120 -5.14 -10.93 -5.47
N GLU A 121 -4.88 -11.35 -6.71
CA GLU A 121 -5.60 -12.45 -7.37
C GLU A 121 -5.39 -13.79 -6.67
N GLN A 122 -4.16 -14.08 -6.24
CA GLN A 122 -3.83 -15.30 -5.50
C GLN A 122 -4.42 -15.34 -4.08
N THR A 123 -4.62 -14.17 -3.47
CA THR A 123 -5.15 -14.06 -2.12
C THR A 123 -6.67 -14.12 -2.13
N ARG A 124 -7.33 -13.06 -2.62
CA ARG A 124 -8.80 -12.98 -2.69
C ARG A 124 -9.26 -11.76 -3.46
N VAL A 125 -10.03 -11.98 -4.52
CA VAL A 125 -10.71 -10.94 -5.29
C VAL A 125 -12.01 -11.48 -5.89
N LYS A 126 -13.01 -10.61 -6.05
CA LYS A 126 -14.25 -10.94 -6.76
C LYS A 126 -14.51 -10.00 -7.92
N PRO A 127 -14.61 -10.48 -9.18
CA PRO A 127 -14.95 -9.63 -10.31
C PRO A 127 -16.43 -9.24 -10.26
N VAL A 128 -16.71 -8.00 -10.67
CA VAL A 128 -18.06 -7.50 -10.89
C VAL A 128 -18.37 -7.61 -12.37
N LEU A 129 -19.25 -8.53 -12.72
CA LEU A 129 -19.64 -8.83 -14.11
C LEU A 129 -20.90 -8.09 -14.55
N LYS A 130 -21.70 -7.61 -13.60
CA LYS A 130 -22.94 -6.87 -13.86
C LYS A 130 -23.16 -5.83 -12.79
N MET A 131 -23.62 -4.65 -13.18
CA MET A 131 -23.99 -3.56 -12.28
C MET A 131 -25.34 -3.01 -12.68
N GLN A 132 -26.24 -2.87 -11.71
CA GLN A 132 -27.55 -2.28 -11.89
C GLN A 132 -27.66 -1.06 -11.01
N VAL A 133 -28.11 0.04 -11.59
CA VAL A 133 -28.32 1.32 -10.91
C VAL A 133 -29.77 1.72 -11.14
N TRP A 134 -30.53 1.85 -10.06
CA TRP A 134 -31.94 2.22 -10.12
C TRP A 134 -32.20 3.46 -9.25
N ASP A 135 -33.24 4.20 -9.62
CA ASP A 135 -33.79 5.26 -8.79
C ASP A 135 -34.87 4.68 -7.84
N ALA A 136 -34.96 5.22 -6.63
CA ALA A 136 -35.91 4.71 -5.62
C ALA A 136 -37.33 5.22 -5.83
N CYS A 137 -37.50 6.33 -6.56
CA CYS A 137 -38.77 7.01 -6.74
C CYS A 137 -39.33 6.92 -8.16
N SER A 138 -38.65 6.20 -9.07
CA SER A 138 -39.08 5.99 -10.44
C SER A 138 -38.69 4.60 -10.94
N ASP A 139 -39.24 4.21 -12.10
CA ASP A 139 -38.87 2.96 -12.77
C ASP A 139 -37.56 3.05 -13.57
N ALA A 140 -36.75 4.10 -13.34
CA ALA A 140 -35.49 4.29 -14.04
C ALA A 140 -34.46 3.24 -13.60
N LEU A 141 -33.95 2.48 -14.58
CA LEU A 141 -32.94 1.43 -14.39
C LEU A 141 -31.88 1.51 -15.49
N ILE A 142 -30.62 1.58 -15.09
CA ILE A 142 -29.46 1.45 -15.98
C ILE A 142 -28.74 0.15 -15.61
N THR A 143 -28.46 -0.67 -16.61
CA THR A 143 -27.72 -1.93 -16.45
C THR A 143 -26.44 -1.88 -17.27
N PHE A 144 -25.33 -2.28 -16.64
CA PHE A 144 -24.04 -2.50 -17.26
C PHE A 144 -23.72 -3.98 -17.19
N ASN A 145 -23.42 -4.63 -18.33
CA ASN A 145 -23.04 -6.04 -18.37
C ASN A 145 -21.60 -6.22 -18.86
N TYR A 146 -20.96 -7.30 -18.43
CA TYR A 146 -19.65 -7.73 -18.92
C TYR A 146 -19.62 -7.81 -20.45
N ASP A 147 -20.68 -8.36 -21.05
CA ASP A 147 -20.79 -8.57 -22.49
C ASP A 147 -20.73 -7.26 -23.29
N ASP A 148 -21.14 -6.14 -22.68
CA ASP A 148 -21.11 -4.81 -23.32
C ASP A 148 -19.69 -4.24 -23.37
N PHE A 149 -18.80 -4.66 -22.46
CA PHE A 149 -17.44 -4.13 -22.33
C PHE A 149 -16.36 -5.13 -22.75
N SER A 150 -16.68 -6.42 -22.89
CA SER A 150 -15.72 -7.53 -23.06
C SER A 150 -14.64 -7.61 -21.97
N GLU A 151 -14.90 -7.00 -20.81
CA GLU A 151 -14.02 -6.98 -19.64
C GLU A 151 -14.82 -6.74 -18.36
N ASN A 152 -14.25 -7.14 -17.21
CA ASN A 152 -14.88 -6.94 -15.89
C ASN A 152 -15.17 -5.45 -15.66
N ILE A 153 -16.33 -5.14 -15.04
CA ILE A 153 -16.74 -3.78 -14.72
C ILE A 153 -15.83 -3.20 -13.64
N SER A 154 -15.62 -3.99 -12.57
CA SER A 154 -14.73 -3.67 -11.45
C SER A 154 -14.35 -4.95 -10.70
N TRP A 155 -13.61 -4.82 -9.61
CA TRP A 155 -13.30 -5.92 -8.69
C TRP A 155 -13.56 -5.50 -7.26
N ILE A 156 -14.19 -6.36 -6.46
CA ILE A 156 -14.28 -6.16 -5.01
C ILE A 156 -13.08 -6.85 -4.37
N VAL A 157 -12.30 -6.07 -3.61
CA VAL A 157 -11.10 -6.54 -2.91
C VAL A 157 -11.16 -6.10 -1.46
N GLU A 158 -10.74 -6.97 -0.54
CA GLU A 158 -10.61 -6.65 0.88
C GLU A 158 -9.45 -5.67 1.10
N ASN A 159 -9.63 -4.71 2.00
CA ASN A 159 -8.66 -3.62 2.19
C ASN A 159 -7.35 -4.09 2.81
N ASP A 160 -7.38 -5.14 3.63
CA ASP A 160 -6.18 -5.78 4.19
C ASP A 160 -5.38 -6.53 3.11
N VAL A 161 -6.06 -7.17 2.14
CA VAL A 161 -5.42 -7.75 0.95
C VAL A 161 -4.75 -6.65 0.11
N LEU A 162 -5.45 -5.54 -0.16
CA LEU A 162 -4.85 -4.41 -0.89
C LEU A 162 -3.62 -3.86 -0.17
N LEU A 163 -3.67 -3.76 1.15
CA LEU A 163 -2.59 -3.18 1.93
C LEU A 163 -1.38 -4.11 2.04
N ALA A 164 -1.60 -5.41 2.24
CA ALA A 164 -0.54 -6.42 2.37
C ALA A 164 0.26 -6.62 1.09
N THR A 165 -0.36 -6.41 -0.08
CA THR A 165 0.25 -6.67 -1.40
C THR A 165 1.07 -5.50 -1.94
N VAL A 166 0.85 -4.29 -1.41
CA VAL A 166 1.64 -3.11 -1.79
C VAL A 166 2.79 -2.83 -0.81
N SER A 167 2.80 -3.49 0.36
CA SER A 167 3.77 -3.26 1.44
C SER A 167 5.08 -4.03 1.34
#